data_AF-A0A965NFZ0-F1
#
_entry.id   AF-A0A965NFZ0-F1
#
_cell.length_a   1.000
_cell.length_b   1.000
_cell.length_c   1.000
_cell.angle_alpha   90.00
_cell.angle_beta   90.00
_cell.angle_gamma   90.00
#
_symmetry.space_group_name_H-M   'P 1'
#
loop_
_entity.id
_entity.type
_entity.pdbx_description
1 polymer ?
#
loop_
_entity_poly.entity_id
_entity_poly.type
_entity_poly.pdbx_seq_one_letter_code
_entity_poly.pdbx_strand_id
1 'polypeptide(L)'
;MFASLAVASPSATFECKERIIAAPTTDHRVNERIRVETIRLIDHEGNQHGITTVREALVMARNMDLDLVEIAPTANPPVCRIMDYGKFKFDEAQKAKESRRKSVNVGLKEMKYRPKIGNGDFDTKTRLVEKFLAEGHKVKITIMFRGREIAHPELGALILDR
;
A
#
# COMPACT_ATOMS: atom_id res chain seq x y z
N MET A 1 0.86 33.85 45.65
CA MET A 1 2.14 33.14 45.51
C MET A 1 1.85 31.65 45.45
N PHE A 2 2.23 31.00 44.33
CA PHE A 2 2.34 29.54 44.09
C PHE A 2 1.02 28.72 44.19
N ALA A 3 0.65 27.82 43.29
CA ALA A 3 1.29 27.30 42.09
C ALA A 3 0.23 26.72 41.14
N SER A 4 0.60 26.72 39.86
CA SER A 4 0.08 25.88 38.78
C SER A 4 0.21 24.39 39.13
N LEU A 5 -0.76 23.55 38.74
CA LEU A 5 -0.48 22.40 37.87
C LEU A 5 -1.77 21.75 37.33
N ALA A 6 -1.70 21.39 36.05
CA ALA A 6 -2.70 20.76 35.21
C ALA A 6 -2.82 19.24 35.43
N VAL A 7 -3.60 18.60 34.53
CA VAL A 7 -3.66 17.17 34.12
C VAL A 7 -4.96 16.48 34.54
N ALA A 8 -5.68 15.70 33.73
CA ALA A 8 -5.89 15.61 32.29
C ALA A 8 -7.02 14.56 32.14
N SER A 9 -8.09 14.87 31.42
CA SER A 9 -8.94 13.87 30.78
C SER A 9 -8.34 13.58 29.40
N PRO A 10 -8.08 12.31 29.02
CA PRO A 10 -8.98 11.71 28.03
C PRO A 10 -9.04 10.18 28.13
N SER A 11 -10.21 9.61 28.45
CA SER A 11 -10.49 8.20 28.17
C SER A 11 -10.94 8.07 26.70
N ALA A 12 -9.98 8.20 25.78
CA ALA A 12 -10.19 7.89 24.38
C ALA A 12 -10.14 6.36 24.21
N THR A 13 -11.30 5.73 24.17
CA THR A 13 -11.45 4.35 23.71
C THR A 13 -11.07 4.29 22.23
N PHE A 14 -9.91 3.69 21.93
CA PHE A 14 -9.50 3.39 20.56
C PHE A 14 -10.33 2.21 20.06
N GLU A 15 -11.37 2.52 19.29
CA GLU A 15 -12.13 1.54 18.53
C GLU A 15 -11.30 1.10 17.32
N CYS A 16 -10.64 -0.06 17.45
CA CYS A 16 -9.87 -0.68 16.39
C CYS A 16 -10.83 -1.26 15.34
N LYS A 17 -11.28 -0.41 14.42
CA LYS A 17 -12.17 -0.80 13.31
C LYS A 17 -11.35 -1.62 12.31
N GLU A 18 -11.63 -2.92 12.24
CA GLU A 18 -11.08 -3.83 11.23
C GLU A 18 -11.33 -3.26 9.83
N ARG A 19 -10.28 -2.74 9.19
CA ARG A 19 -10.32 -2.44 7.76
C ARG A 19 -10.24 -3.77 7.02
N ILE A 20 -11.39 -4.30 6.62
CA ILE A 20 -11.46 -5.24 5.51
C ILE A 20 -11.07 -4.44 4.26
N ILE A 21 -9.78 -4.45 3.92
CA ILE A 21 -9.30 -3.91 2.64
C ILE A 21 -9.65 -4.97 1.60
N ALA A 22 -10.89 -4.96 1.13
CA ALA A 22 -11.24 -5.63 -0.10
C ALA A 22 -10.34 -5.04 -1.20
N ALA A 23 -9.48 -5.87 -1.79
CA ALA A 23 -8.70 -5.44 -2.94
C ALA A 23 -9.68 -4.96 -4.03
N PRO A 24 -9.55 -3.73 -4.54
CA PRO A 24 -10.41 -3.30 -5.63
C PRO A 24 -10.07 -4.16 -6.84
N THR A 25 -10.90 -5.15 -7.15
CA THR A 25 -10.96 -5.71 -8.50
C THR A 25 -11.40 -4.56 -9.38
N THR A 26 -10.43 -3.91 -10.01
CA THR A 26 -10.66 -2.74 -10.86
C THR A 26 -11.16 -3.26 -12.20
N ASP A 27 -12.35 -3.87 -12.19
CA ASP A 27 -13.05 -4.24 -13.41
C ASP A 27 -13.85 -3.02 -13.85
N HIS A 28 -13.25 -2.27 -14.77
CA HIS A 28 -13.91 -1.14 -15.42
C HIS A 28 -15.09 -1.67 -16.25
N ARG A 29 -16.22 -0.96 -16.20
CA ARG A 29 -17.36 -1.27 -17.07
C ARG A 29 -17.07 -0.72 -18.46
N VAL A 30 -17.36 -1.54 -19.47
CA VAL A 30 -17.11 -1.20 -20.88
C VAL A 30 -18.38 -1.33 -21.70
N ASN A 31 -18.53 -0.43 -22.67
CA ASN A 31 -19.58 -0.45 -23.69
C ASN A 31 -20.98 -0.63 -23.08
N GLU A 32 -21.65 -1.74 -23.42
CA GLU A 32 -23.03 -2.06 -23.01
C GLU A 32 -23.18 -2.39 -21.52
N ARG A 33 -22.07 -2.53 -20.78
CA ARG A 33 -22.12 -2.71 -19.32
C ARG A 33 -22.43 -1.41 -18.58
N ILE A 34 -22.35 -0.26 -19.25
CA ILE A 34 -22.65 1.06 -18.70
C ILE A 34 -24.18 1.24 -18.70
N ARG A 35 -24.78 1.37 -17.51
CA ARG A 35 -26.24 1.44 -17.31
C ARG A 35 -26.81 2.84 -17.08
N VAL A 36 -25.96 3.85 -17.10
CA VAL A 36 -26.33 5.25 -16.84
C VAL A 36 -26.82 5.93 -18.12
N GLU A 37 -27.66 6.95 -17.98
CA GLU A 37 -28.20 7.65 -19.15
C GLU A 37 -27.32 8.82 -19.59
N THR A 38 -26.79 9.57 -18.61
CA THR A 38 -25.95 10.75 -18.82
C THR A 38 -24.53 10.48 -18.34
N ILE A 39 -23.56 10.80 -19.18
CA ILE A 39 -22.14 10.61 -18.92
C ILE A 39 -21.37 11.86 -19.30
N ARG A 40 -20.21 12.06 -18.67
CA ARG A 40 -19.21 13.01 -19.13
C ARG A 40 -18.24 12.28 -20.07
N LEU A 41 -18.19 12.70 -21.33
CA LEU A 41 -17.39 12.05 -22.37
C LEU A 41 -16.02 12.72 -22.53
N ILE A 42 -14.98 11.90 -22.56
CA ILE A 42 -13.61 12.27 -22.92
C ILE A 42 -13.19 11.46 -24.15
N ASP A 43 -12.70 12.14 -25.17
CA ASP A 43 -12.20 11.51 -26.39
C ASP A 43 -10.83 10.86 -26.21
N HIS A 44 -10.41 10.08 -27.21
CA HIS A 44 -9.12 9.41 -27.23
C HIS A 44 -7.92 10.38 -27.17
N GLU A 45 -8.07 11.59 -27.72
CA GLU A 45 -7.08 12.67 -27.65
C GLU A 45 -7.11 13.45 -26.33
N GLY A 46 -8.08 13.17 -25.45
CA GLY A 46 -8.26 13.89 -24.19
C GLY A 46 -9.16 15.14 -24.28
N ASN A 47 -9.77 15.39 -25.43
CA ASN A 47 -10.76 16.44 -25.60
C ASN A 47 -12.03 16.12 -24.79
N GLN A 48 -12.57 17.11 -24.07
CA GLN A 48 -13.79 16.93 -23.28
C GLN A 48 -15.00 17.32 -24.13
N HIS A 49 -15.86 16.35 -24.44
CA HIS A 49 -17.09 16.57 -25.21
C HIS A 49 -18.26 17.05 -24.33
N GLY A 50 -18.03 17.19 -23.03
CA GLY A 50 -19.02 17.67 -22.06
C GLY A 50 -19.94 16.56 -21.58
N ILE A 51 -21.19 16.90 -21.30
CA ILE A 51 -22.22 15.96 -20.85
C ILE A 51 -22.97 15.46 -22.08
N THR A 52 -22.98 14.16 -22.28
CA THR A 52 -23.53 13.51 -23.47
C THR A 52 -24.29 12.25 -23.04
N THR A 53 -25.15 11.72 -23.91
CA THR A 53 -25.81 10.43 -23.64
C THR A 53 -24.89 9.25 -23.93
N VAL A 54 -25.11 8.12 -23.26
CA VAL A 54 -24.34 6.89 -23.53
C VAL A 54 -24.50 6.41 -24.98
N ARG A 55 -25.68 6.63 -25.58
CA ARG A 55 -25.93 6.23 -26.98
C ARG A 55 -25.04 6.97 -27.96
N GLU A 56 -24.95 8.30 -27.83
CA GLU A 56 -24.10 9.12 -28.68
C GLU A 56 -22.61 8.76 -28.48
N ALA A 57 -22.19 8.54 -27.24
CA ALA A 57 -20.82 8.10 -26.95
C ALA A 57 -20.50 6.72 -27.54
N LEU A 58 -21.43 5.77 -27.52
CA LEU A 58 -21.26 4.46 -28.16
C LEU A 58 -21.15 4.57 -29.68
N VAL A 59 -21.91 5.47 -30.30
CA VAL A 59 -21.81 5.73 -31.75
C VAL A 59 -20.44 6.33 -32.08
N MET A 60 -19.98 7.32 -31.30
CA MET A 60 -18.65 7.91 -31.47
C MET A 60 -17.53 6.87 -31.30
N ALA A 61 -17.62 6.03 -30.28
CA ALA A 61 -16.66 4.96 -30.04
C ALA A 61 -16.61 3.96 -31.22
N ARG A 62 -17.78 3.53 -31.72
CA ARG A 62 -17.87 2.64 -32.90
C ARG A 62 -17.33 3.26 -34.17
N ASN A 63 -17.56 4.56 -34.41
CA ASN A 63 -17.03 5.25 -35.58
C ASN A 63 -15.50 5.32 -35.59
N MET A 64 -14.88 5.24 -34.42
CA MET A 64 -13.43 5.23 -34.24
C MET A 64 -12.85 3.82 -34.05
N ASP A 65 -13.68 2.77 -34.10
CA ASP A 65 -13.30 1.39 -33.78
C ASP A 65 -12.65 1.23 -32.39
N LEU A 66 -13.06 2.06 -31.42
CA LEU A 66 -12.57 2.07 -30.03
C LEU A 66 -13.69 1.69 -29.05
N ASP A 67 -13.32 1.37 -27.81
CA ASP A 67 -14.27 1.06 -26.74
C ASP A 67 -14.60 2.28 -25.88
N LEU A 68 -15.82 2.31 -25.35
CA LEU A 68 -16.23 3.25 -24.31
C LEU A 68 -15.94 2.64 -22.94
N VAL A 69 -14.98 3.20 -22.21
CA VAL A 69 -14.55 2.71 -20.89
C VAL A 69 -14.96 3.69 -19.80
N GLU A 70 -15.64 3.20 -18.77
CA GLU A 70 -15.99 3.96 -17.57
C GLU A 70 -14.79 4.01 -16.61
N ILE A 71 -14.11 5.16 -16.49
CA ILE A 71 -12.93 5.32 -15.61
C ILE A 71 -13.37 5.65 -14.18
N ALA A 72 -14.39 6.50 -14.04
CA ALA A 72 -14.82 7.01 -12.74
C ALA A 72 -16.34 6.84 -12.56
N PRO A 73 -16.78 5.72 -11.95
CA PRO A 73 -18.20 5.48 -11.67
C PRO A 73 -18.72 6.30 -10.48
N THR A 74 -17.84 6.84 -9.65
CA THR A 74 -18.21 7.56 -8.41
C THR A 74 -18.63 9.01 -8.65
N ALA A 75 -18.35 9.57 -9.83
CA ALA A 75 -18.69 10.95 -10.16
C ALA A 75 -20.15 11.07 -10.62
N ASN A 76 -20.80 12.21 -10.32
CA ASN A 76 -22.12 12.57 -10.86
C ASN A 76 -21.97 13.81 -11.76
N PRO A 77 -22.08 13.71 -13.10
CA PRO A 77 -22.25 12.50 -13.92
C PRO A 77 -20.96 11.65 -14.04
N PRO A 78 -21.07 10.33 -14.23
CA PRO A 78 -19.92 9.42 -14.34
C PRO A 78 -19.06 9.74 -15.56
N VAL A 79 -17.76 9.49 -15.45
CA VAL A 79 -16.78 9.87 -16.48
C VAL A 79 -16.42 8.66 -17.33
N CYS A 80 -16.73 8.75 -18.62
CA CYS A 80 -16.39 7.76 -19.63
C CYS A 80 -15.33 8.32 -20.58
N ARG A 81 -14.39 7.47 -20.97
CA ARG A 81 -13.36 7.81 -21.97
C ARG A 81 -13.38 6.80 -23.11
N ILE A 82 -13.24 7.29 -24.33
CA ILE A 82 -13.08 6.46 -25.52
C ILE A 82 -11.62 5.99 -25.59
N MET A 83 -11.36 4.70 -25.45
CA MET A 83 -10.03 4.10 -25.51
C MET A 83 -10.09 2.61 -25.81
N ASP A 84 -8.97 2.02 -26.24
CA ASP A 84 -8.83 0.56 -26.34
C ASP A 84 -8.69 -0.07 -24.94
N TYR A 85 -9.63 -0.95 -24.58
CA TYR A 85 -9.64 -1.60 -23.26
C TYR A 85 -8.48 -2.60 -23.07
N GLY A 86 -8.08 -3.29 -24.13
CA GLY A 86 -7.02 -4.30 -24.09
C GLY A 86 -5.66 -3.69 -23.76
N LYS A 87 -5.30 -2.61 -24.46
CA LYS A 87 -4.06 -1.86 -24.20
C LYS A 87 -4.07 -1.25 -22.80
N PHE A 88 -5.18 -0.64 -22.40
CA PHE A 88 -5.31 -0.04 -21.08
C PHE A 88 -5.11 -1.07 -19.95
N LYS A 89 -5.72 -2.25 -20.05
CA LYS A 89 -5.54 -3.33 -19.06
C LYS A 89 -4.09 -3.81 -18.99
N PHE A 90 -3.40 -3.88 -20.11
CA PHE A 90 -1.98 -4.23 -20.15
C PHE A 90 -1.12 -3.18 -19.44
N ASP A 91 -1.34 -1.90 -19.75
CA ASP A 91 -0.61 -0.79 -19.16
C ASP A 91 -0.87 -0.68 -17.65
N GLU A 92 -2.11 -0.85 -17.19
CA GLU A 92 -2.43 -0.92 -15.76
C GLU A 92 -1.74 -2.11 -15.08
N ALA A 93 -1.76 -3.28 -15.70
CA ALA A 93 -1.08 -4.46 -15.16
C ALA A 93 0.44 -4.27 -15.11
N GLN A 94 1.03 -3.63 -16.11
CA GLN A 94 2.46 -3.34 -16.16
C GLN A 94 2.84 -2.30 -15.10
N LYS A 95 2.08 -1.22 -14.99
CA LYS A 95 2.26 -0.19 -13.95
C LYS A 95 2.08 -0.75 -12.55
N ALA A 96 1.11 -1.64 -12.33
CA ALA A 96 0.90 -2.32 -11.06
C ALA A 96 2.06 -3.27 -10.72
N LYS A 97 2.63 -3.96 -11.72
CA LYS A 97 3.84 -4.78 -11.52
C LYS A 97 5.04 -3.89 -11.19
N GLU A 98 5.21 -2.79 -11.91
CA GLU A 98 6.30 -1.85 -11.68
C GLU A 98 6.18 -1.18 -10.30
N SER A 99 4.98 -0.76 -9.88
CA SER A 99 4.76 -0.18 -8.56
C SER A 99 5.03 -1.19 -7.45
N ARG A 100 4.63 -2.45 -7.60
CA ARG A 100 4.97 -3.54 -6.67
C ARG A 100 6.46 -3.82 -6.60
N ARG A 101 7.18 -3.71 -7.72
CA ARG A 101 8.65 -3.86 -7.76
C ARG A 101 9.36 -2.67 -7.11
N LYS A 102 8.84 -1.46 -7.32
CA LYS A 102 9.39 -0.21 -6.75
C LYS A 102 9.07 -0.05 -5.28
N SER A 103 7.93 -0.57 -4.81
CA SER A 103 7.63 -0.61 -3.38
C SER A 103 8.60 -1.57 -2.71
N VAL A 104 9.60 -1.04 -2.01
CA VAL A 104 10.46 -1.81 -1.11
C VAL A 104 9.54 -2.44 -0.07
N ASN A 105 9.40 -3.76 -0.10
CA ASN A 105 8.60 -4.47 0.88
C ASN A 105 9.36 -4.43 2.21
N VAL A 106 9.03 -3.44 3.05
CA VAL A 106 9.60 -3.27 4.39
C VAL A 106 9.06 -4.39 5.28
N GLY A 107 9.65 -5.58 5.15
CA GLY A 107 9.41 -6.71 6.03
C GLY A 107 9.99 -6.50 7.42
N LEU A 108 9.37 -7.15 8.41
CA LEU A 108 9.96 -7.33 9.74
C LEU A 108 10.88 -8.55 9.71
N LYS A 109 12.18 -8.33 9.88
CA LYS A 109 13.17 -9.41 9.97
C LYS A 109 13.48 -9.70 11.43
N GLU A 110 13.27 -10.94 11.84
CA GLU A 110 13.60 -11.37 13.20
C GLU A 110 15.02 -11.94 13.25
N MET A 111 15.81 -11.46 14.22
CA MET A 111 17.20 -11.84 14.44
C MET A 111 17.35 -12.38 15.86
N LYS A 112 17.88 -13.59 16.00
CA LYS A 112 18.00 -14.27 17.29
C LYS A 112 19.43 -14.26 17.80
N TYR A 113 19.63 -13.71 18.99
CA TYR A 113 20.91 -13.65 19.67
C TYR A 113 20.92 -14.58 20.88
N ARG A 114 22.12 -15.07 21.21
CA ARG A 114 22.39 -15.85 22.42
C ARG A 114 23.35 -15.04 23.29
N PRO A 115 23.20 -15.06 24.62
CA PRO A 115 24.07 -14.29 25.51
C PRO A 115 25.53 -14.80 25.53
N LYS A 116 25.75 -16.10 25.27
CA LYS A 116 27.09 -16.71 25.14
C LYS A 116 27.61 -16.67 23.70
N ILE A 117 27.69 -15.47 23.15
CA ILE A 117 28.18 -15.23 21.80
C ILE A 117 29.66 -14.86 21.84
N GLY A 118 30.48 -15.51 21.00
CA GLY A 118 31.88 -15.12 20.79
C GLY A 118 31.97 -13.89 19.88
N ASN A 119 33.03 -13.09 20.04
CA ASN A 119 33.20 -11.81 19.33
C ASN A 119 33.02 -11.95 17.79
N GLY A 120 33.53 -13.01 17.16
CA GLY A 120 33.40 -13.20 15.71
C GLY A 120 31.98 -13.52 15.20
N ASP A 121 31.15 -14.18 16.02
CA ASP A 121 29.74 -14.44 15.68
C ASP A 121 28.92 -13.14 15.84
N PHE A 122 29.26 -12.33 16.84
CA PHE A 122 28.65 -11.00 17.06
C PHE A 122 28.85 -10.10 15.84
N ASP A 123 30.09 -9.94 15.38
CA ASP A 123 30.41 -9.12 14.21
C ASP A 123 29.68 -9.60 12.95
N THR A 124 29.53 -10.91 12.79
CA THR A 124 28.84 -11.49 11.63
C THR A 124 27.35 -11.15 11.66
N LYS A 125 26.71 -11.21 12.82
CA LYS A 125 25.29 -10.84 12.98
C LYS A 125 25.06 -9.35 12.88
N THR A 126 25.93 -8.52 13.46
CA THR A 126 25.87 -7.06 13.36
C THR A 126 25.97 -6.60 11.91
N ARG A 127 26.91 -7.14 11.13
CA ARG A 127 26.99 -6.88 9.67
C ARG A 127 25.74 -7.29 8.92
N LEU A 128 25.07 -8.36 9.35
CA LEU A 128 23.83 -8.80 8.73
C LEU A 128 22.64 -7.88 9.10
N VAL A 129 22.60 -7.37 10.34
CA VAL A 129 21.65 -6.33 10.76
C VAL A 129 21.88 -5.03 9.98
N GLU A 130 23.14 -4.59 9.83
CA GLU A 130 23.49 -3.41 9.04
C GLU A 130 23.02 -3.53 7.59
N LYS A 131 23.19 -4.70 6.97
CA LYS A 131 22.66 -4.98 5.62
C LYS A 131 21.14 -4.87 5.56
N PHE A 132 20.43 -5.45 6.53
CA PHE A 132 18.96 -5.37 6.57
C PHE A 132 18.46 -3.94 6.81
N LEU A 133 19.17 -3.15 7.62
CA LEU A 133 18.86 -1.73 7.81
C LEU A 133 19.13 -0.91 6.53
N ALA A 134 20.21 -1.21 5.81
CA ALA A 134 20.54 -0.58 4.52
C ALA A 134 19.52 -0.92 3.42
N GLU A 135 18.96 -2.12 3.43
CA GLU A 135 17.85 -2.55 2.56
C GLU A 135 16.49 -1.92 2.96
N GLY A 136 16.43 -1.22 4.10
CA GLY A 136 15.22 -0.55 4.60
C GLY A 136 14.26 -1.47 5.35
N HIS A 137 14.70 -2.66 5.77
CA HIS A 137 13.91 -3.58 6.58
C HIS A 137 13.90 -3.17 8.06
N LYS A 138 12.79 -3.47 8.74
CA LYS A 138 12.70 -3.32 10.20
C LYS A 138 13.24 -4.58 10.86
N VAL A 139 14.21 -4.46 11.76
CA VAL A 139 14.83 -5.62 12.43
C VAL A 139 14.31 -5.71 13.86
N LYS A 140 13.79 -6.90 14.23
CA LYS A 140 13.43 -7.24 15.60
C LYS A 140 14.48 -8.20 16.16
N ILE A 141 15.28 -7.70 17.09
CA ILE A 141 16.29 -8.49 17.78
C ILE A 141 15.66 -9.17 18.98
N THR A 142 15.78 -10.49 19.07
CA THR A 142 15.29 -11.28 20.20
C THR A 142 16.44 -12.06 20.82
N ILE A 143 16.70 -11.83 22.09
CA ILE A 143 17.70 -12.59 22.85
C ILE A 143 16.99 -13.79 23.47
N MET A 144 17.48 -14.99 23.16
CA MET A 144 16.96 -16.22 23.76
C MET A 144 17.87 -16.61 24.94
N PHE A 145 17.30 -16.58 26.15
CA PHE A 145 17.93 -17.09 27.35
C PHE A 145 17.72 -18.61 27.44
N ARG A 146 18.74 -19.36 27.89
CA ARG A 146 18.60 -20.81 28.11
C ARG A 146 18.87 -21.15 29.57
N GLY A 147 17.92 -21.83 30.21
CA GLY A 147 18.08 -22.43 31.53
C GLY A 147 18.22 -21.39 32.65
N ARG A 148 19.33 -21.43 33.39
CA ARG A 148 19.59 -20.59 34.59
C ARG A 148 19.92 -19.13 34.26
N GLU A 149 20.04 -18.79 32.98
CA GLU A 149 20.39 -17.43 32.50
C GLU A 149 19.22 -16.45 32.50
N ILE A 150 17.99 -16.92 32.78
CA ILE A 150 16.82 -16.05 33.01
C ILE A 150 17.06 -15.08 34.19
N ALA A 151 17.92 -15.47 35.14
CA ALA A 151 18.23 -14.66 36.32
C ALA A 151 19.18 -13.47 36.04
N HIS A 152 19.83 -13.41 34.87
CA HIS A 152 20.77 -12.34 34.52
C HIS A 152 20.34 -11.60 33.24
N PRO A 153 19.26 -10.79 33.30
CA PRO A 153 18.88 -9.92 32.19
C PRO A 153 19.96 -8.88 31.86
N GLU A 154 20.82 -8.54 32.83
CA GLU A 154 21.94 -7.61 32.67
C GLU A 154 22.92 -8.02 31.55
N LEU A 155 23.18 -9.32 31.41
CA LEU A 155 24.05 -9.83 30.34
C LEU A 155 23.42 -9.66 28.96
N GLY A 156 22.08 -9.68 28.87
CA GLY A 156 21.36 -9.41 27.63
C GLY A 156 21.38 -7.92 27.26
N ALA A 157 21.24 -7.04 28.26
CA ALA A 157 21.28 -5.58 28.06
C ALA A 157 22.67 -5.12 27.58
N LEU A 158 23.74 -5.65 28.17
CA LEU A 158 25.12 -5.33 27.78
C LEU A 158 25.44 -5.69 26.32
N ILE A 159 24.77 -6.70 25.77
CA ILE A 159 24.93 -7.13 24.37
C ILE A 159 24.10 -6.24 23.43
N LEU A 160 23.02 -5.62 23.93
CA LEU A 160 22.17 -4.72 23.15
C LEU A 160 22.78 -3.30 23.06
N ASP A 161 23.47 -2.87 24.11
CA ASP A 161 24.12 -1.55 24.19
C ASP A 161 25.43 -1.47 23.37
N ARG A 162 25.97 -2.63 22.95
CA ARG A 162 27.13 -2.73 22.06
C ARG A 162 26.73 -2.69 20.59
#